data_AF-A0A925RY18-F1
#
_entry.id   AF-A0A925RY18-F1
#
_cell.length_a   1.000
_cell.length_b   1.000
_cell.length_c   1.000
_cell.angle_alpha   90.00
_cell.angle_beta   90.00
_cell.angle_gamma   90.00
#
_symmetry.space_group_name_H-M   'P 1'
#
loop_
_entity.id
_entity.type
_entity.pdbx_description
1 polymer ?
#
loop_
_entity_poly.entity_id
_entity_poly.type
_entity_poly.pdbx_seq_one_letter_code
_entity_poly.pdbx_strand_id
1 'polypeptide(L)'
;EARAALEGEIGRGRAALDASARTLIERGLAVWSRDGAARPVLIVRGQAHLIDDDAADHLERVRQLLDELEGKAEIAALLALAREARAMKIFIGSENKLFSLSGSSVIAAPYHDGEGRVVGVVGVIGPTRLNYARVVPMVDFTAQALSKLVA
;
A
#
# COMPACT_ATOMS: atom_id res chain seq x y z
N GLU A 1 -2.46 -11.77 -10.04
CA GLU A 1 -3.68 -10.95 -10.22
C GLU A 1 -3.80 -9.80 -9.21
N ALA A 2 -3.82 -10.06 -7.89
CA ALA A 2 -3.98 -9.00 -6.87
C ALA A 2 -2.98 -7.82 -6.97
N ARG A 3 -1.70 -8.10 -7.26
CA ARG A 3 -0.69 -7.05 -7.48
C ARG A 3 -0.99 -6.20 -8.71
N ALA A 4 -1.32 -6.83 -9.84
CA ALA A 4 -1.61 -6.10 -11.07
C ALA A 4 -2.88 -5.23 -10.90
N ALA A 5 -3.87 -5.73 -10.17
CA ALA A 5 -5.04 -4.94 -9.78
C ALA A 5 -4.65 -3.74 -8.89
N LEU A 6 -3.81 -3.97 -7.87
CA LEU A 6 -3.33 -2.92 -6.96
C LEU A 6 -2.46 -1.87 -7.67
N GLU A 7 -1.56 -2.29 -8.56
CA GLU A 7 -0.76 -1.38 -9.40
C GLU A 7 -1.64 -0.54 -10.32
N GLY A 8 -2.68 -1.15 -10.92
CA GLY A 8 -3.68 -0.42 -11.70
C GLY A 8 -4.47 0.59 -10.87
N GLU A 9 -4.85 0.25 -9.64
CA GLU A 9 -5.48 1.18 -8.71
C GLU A 9 -4.58 2.33 -8.27
N ILE A 10 -3.31 2.06 -7.98
CA ILE A 10 -2.31 3.09 -7.66
C ILE A 10 -2.15 4.04 -8.86
N GLY A 11 -2.09 3.50 -10.09
CA GLY A 11 -2.04 4.29 -11.31
C GLY A 11 -3.23 5.24 -11.45
N ARG A 12 -4.45 4.72 -11.25
CA ARG A 12 -5.68 5.54 -11.26
C ARG A 12 -5.69 6.60 -10.16
N GLY A 13 -5.29 6.24 -8.95
CA GLY A 13 -5.22 7.18 -7.83
C GLY A 13 -4.23 8.31 -8.09
N ARG A 14 -3.06 8.02 -8.67
CA ARG A 14 -2.06 9.04 -9.05
C ARG A 14 -2.61 10.00 -10.09
N ALA A 15 -3.31 9.49 -11.11
CA ALA A 15 -3.93 10.36 -12.11
C ALA A 15 -4.99 11.29 -11.50
N ALA A 16 -5.80 10.78 -10.55
CA ALA A 16 -6.78 11.59 -9.83
C ALA A 16 -6.14 12.64 -8.91
N LEU A 17 -5.02 12.27 -8.27
CA LEU A 17 -4.22 13.16 -7.44
C LEU A 17 -3.62 14.29 -8.27
N ASP A 18 -2.99 13.96 -9.40
CA ASP A 18 -2.41 14.94 -10.32
C ASP A 18 -3.48 15.91 -10.86
N ALA A 19 -4.66 15.38 -11.21
CA ALA A 19 -5.77 16.21 -11.66
C ALA A 19 -6.26 17.17 -10.57
N SER A 20 -6.37 16.70 -9.32
CA SER A 20 -6.83 17.53 -8.20
C SER A 20 -5.78 18.56 -7.75
N ALA A 21 -4.50 18.19 -7.77
CA ALA A 21 -3.39 19.07 -7.43
C ALA A 21 -3.12 20.12 -8.51
N ARG A 22 -3.42 19.82 -9.78
CA ARG A 22 -3.24 20.76 -10.91
C ARG A 22 -3.93 22.09 -10.65
N THR A 23 -5.18 22.08 -10.20
CA THR A 23 -5.94 23.30 -9.88
C THR A 23 -5.22 24.15 -8.84
N LEU A 24 -4.67 23.54 -7.79
CA LEU A 24 -3.94 24.25 -6.74
C LEU A 24 -2.60 24.82 -7.24
N ILE A 25 -1.91 24.09 -8.11
CA ILE A 25 -0.61 24.51 -8.69
C ILE A 25 -0.80 25.65 -9.69
N GLU A 26 -1.79 25.56 -10.57
CA GLU A 26 -2.10 26.60 -11.57
C GLU A 26 -2.53 27.91 -10.91
N ARG A 27 -3.23 27.83 -9.77
CA ARG A 27 -3.60 28.99 -8.94
C ARG A 27 -2.41 29.51 -8.09
N GLY A 28 -1.24 28.87 -8.15
CA GLY A 28 -0.04 29.25 -7.40
C GLY A 28 -0.10 28.94 -5.90
N LEU A 29 -1.06 28.12 -5.47
CA LEU A 29 -1.34 27.80 -4.07
C LEU A 29 -0.54 26.60 -3.57
N ALA A 30 -0.02 25.76 -4.47
CA ALA A 30 0.76 24.60 -4.08
C ALA A 30 1.90 24.30 -5.05
N VAL A 31 2.91 23.58 -4.57
CA VAL A 31 4.06 23.11 -5.36
C VAL A 31 4.37 21.67 -4.99
N TRP A 32 4.62 20.83 -6.00
CA TRP A 32 5.14 19.48 -5.79
C TRP A 32 6.59 19.52 -5.33
N SER A 33 6.88 18.73 -4.31
CA SER A 33 8.21 18.49 -3.78
C SER A 33 8.41 16.99 -3.53
N ARG A 34 9.60 16.63 -3.04
CA ARG A 34 9.92 15.28 -2.58
C ARG A 34 10.48 15.33 -1.17
N ASP A 35 10.07 14.39 -0.33
CA ASP A 35 10.68 14.20 0.99
C ASP A 35 12.03 13.45 0.92
N GLY A 36 12.65 13.23 2.08
CA GLY A 36 13.92 12.50 2.18
C GLY A 36 13.88 11.03 1.73
N ALA A 37 12.68 10.45 1.54
CA ALA A 37 12.47 9.12 0.98
C ALA A 37 12.00 9.17 -0.49
N ALA A 38 12.17 10.32 -1.16
CA ALA A 38 11.76 10.59 -2.54
C ALA A 38 10.24 10.46 -2.81
N ARG A 39 9.41 10.52 -1.76
CA ARG A 39 7.95 10.44 -1.86
C ARG A 39 7.39 11.81 -2.27
N PRO A 40 6.34 11.85 -3.11
CA PRO A 40 5.72 13.11 -3.52
C PRO A 40 5.08 13.79 -2.32
N VAL A 41 5.42 15.07 -2.12
CA VAL A 41 4.83 15.93 -1.08
C VAL A 41 4.26 17.15 -1.76
N LEU A 42 3.01 17.48 -1.44
CA LEU A 42 2.41 18.72 -1.89
C LEU A 42 2.66 19.80 -0.82
N ILE A 43 3.43 20.83 -1.17
CA ILE A 43 3.68 21.98 -0.29
C ILE A 43 2.67 23.06 -0.63
N VAL A 44 1.76 23.35 0.29
CA VAL A 44 0.76 24.41 0.14
C VAL A 44 1.31 25.73 0.66
N ARG A 45 1.14 26.81 -0.10
CA ARG A 45 1.62 28.17 0.19
C ARG A 45 0.45 29.15 0.16
N GLY A 46 0.46 30.13 1.07
CA GLY A 46 -0.51 31.23 1.07
C GLY A 46 -1.86 30.87 1.70
N GLN A 47 -1.88 30.63 3.02
CA GLN A 47 -3.10 30.33 3.79
C GLN A 47 -4.26 31.32 3.56
N ALA A 48 -3.99 32.58 3.26
CA ALA A 48 -5.02 33.58 2.95
C ALA A 48 -5.82 33.28 1.67
N HIS A 49 -5.24 32.56 0.72
CA HIS A 49 -5.92 32.15 -0.53
C HIS A 49 -6.64 30.79 -0.40
N LEU A 50 -6.43 30.06 0.70
CA LEU A 50 -7.13 28.81 1.03
C LEU A 50 -8.45 29.05 1.78
N ILE A 51 -8.85 30.32 1.94
CA ILE A 51 -10.15 30.71 2.51
C ILE A 51 -11.28 30.57 1.46
N ASP A 52 -10.92 30.37 0.19
CA ASP A 52 -11.86 30.01 -0.88
C ASP A 52 -12.30 28.54 -0.72
N ASP A 53 -13.60 28.30 -0.58
CA ASP A 53 -14.20 26.98 -0.39
C ASP A 53 -13.77 25.98 -1.48
N ASP A 54 -13.62 26.44 -2.74
CA ASP A 54 -13.16 25.60 -3.85
C ASP A 54 -11.72 25.11 -3.66
N ALA A 55 -10.83 26.00 -3.19
CA ALA A 55 -9.44 25.64 -2.93
C ALA A 55 -9.32 24.70 -1.72
N ALA A 56 -10.19 24.86 -0.72
CA ALA A 56 -10.25 23.98 0.45
C ALA A 56 -10.71 22.57 0.07
N ASP A 57 -11.76 22.44 -0.76
CA ASP A 57 -12.27 21.15 -1.23
C ASP A 57 -11.23 20.40 -2.07
N HIS A 58 -10.53 21.10 -2.97
CA HIS A 58 -9.45 20.52 -3.76
C HIS A 58 -8.29 20.04 -2.88
N LEU A 59 -7.92 20.80 -1.85
CA LEU A 59 -6.87 20.42 -0.93
C LEU A 59 -7.25 19.18 -0.11
N GLU A 60 -8.48 19.13 0.42
CA GLU A 60 -8.98 17.97 1.16
C GLU A 60 -9.01 16.72 0.28
N ARG A 61 -9.41 16.86 -1.00
CA ARG A 61 -9.37 15.76 -1.96
C ARG A 61 -7.95 15.26 -2.23
N VAL A 62 -6.99 16.17 -2.38
CA VAL A 62 -5.57 15.81 -2.54
C VAL A 62 -5.06 15.06 -1.30
N ARG A 63 -5.41 15.54 -0.10
CA ARG A 63 -5.03 14.89 1.17
C ARG A 63 -5.54 13.45 1.24
N GLN A 64 -6.82 13.23 0.96
CA GLN A 64 -7.43 11.89 0.96
C GLN A 64 -6.77 10.96 -0.07
N LEU A 65 -6.51 11.45 -1.29
CA LEU A 65 -5.87 10.67 -2.34
C LEU A 65 -4.41 10.32 -2.00
N LEU A 66 -3.67 11.24 -1.34
CA LEU A 66 -2.33 10.95 -0.85
C LEU A 66 -2.33 9.84 0.20
N ASP A 67 -3.23 9.92 1.19
CA ASP A 67 -3.36 8.90 2.25
C ASP A 67 -3.72 7.52 1.66
N GLU A 68 -4.67 7.45 0.73
CA GLU A 68 -5.03 6.21 0.03
C GLU A 68 -3.87 5.64 -0.79
N LEU A 69 -3.16 6.48 -1.53
CA LEU A 69 -2.03 6.06 -2.36
C LEU A 69 -0.86 5.56 -1.53
N GLU A 70 -0.58 6.20 -0.39
CA GLU A 70 0.46 5.75 0.55
C GLU A 70 0.13 4.34 1.06
N GLY A 71 -1.10 4.12 1.55
CA GLY A 71 -1.52 2.79 2.00
C GLY A 71 -1.41 1.70 0.92
N LYS A 72 -1.87 1.98 -0.31
CA LYS A 72 -1.79 1.03 -1.42
C LYS A 72 -0.35 0.75 -1.85
N ALA A 73 0.50 1.77 -1.92
CA ALA A 73 1.91 1.62 -2.30
C ALA A 73 2.68 0.76 -1.28
N GLU A 74 2.39 0.93 0.01
CA GLU A 74 3.03 0.14 1.06
C GLU A 74 2.55 -1.33 1.03
N ILE A 75 1.27 -1.60 0.77
CA ILE A 75 0.77 -2.98 0.56
C ILE A 75 1.46 -3.61 -0.68
N ALA A 76 1.60 -2.86 -1.77
CA ALA A 76 2.29 -3.34 -2.96
C ALA A 76 3.74 -3.72 -2.68
N ALA A 77 4.45 -2.91 -1.88
CA ALA A 77 5.82 -3.19 -1.45
C ALA A 77 5.92 -4.47 -0.60
N LEU A 78 4.98 -4.69 0.32
CA LEU A 78 4.92 -5.91 1.15
C LEU A 78 4.71 -7.17 0.30
N LEU A 79 3.79 -7.11 -0.66
CA LEU A 79 3.55 -8.23 -1.58
C LEU A 79 4.77 -8.54 -2.45
N ALA A 80 5.54 -7.52 -2.85
CA ALA A 80 6.80 -7.71 -3.57
C ALA A 80 7.83 -8.47 -2.73
N LEU A 81 8.03 -8.07 -1.46
CA LEU A 81 8.94 -8.74 -0.53
C LEU A 81 8.53 -10.19 -0.26
N ALA A 82 7.23 -10.48 -0.20
CA ALA A 82 6.73 -11.84 0.02
C ALA A 82 6.96 -12.77 -1.19
N ARG A 83 6.91 -12.25 -2.42
CA ARG A 83 7.13 -13.06 -3.64
C ARG A 83 8.60 -13.46 -3.83
N GLU A 84 9.54 -12.62 -3.41
CA GLU A 84 10.98 -12.95 -3.44
C GLU A 84 11.37 -13.98 -2.38
N ALA A 85 10.48 -14.25 -1.42
CA ALA A 85 10.71 -15.21 -0.38
C ALA A 85 10.51 -16.64 -0.90
N ARG A 86 11.50 -17.52 -0.69
CA ARG A 86 11.35 -18.97 -0.89
C ARG A 86 10.57 -19.67 0.24
N ALA A 87 10.22 -18.92 1.28
CA ALA A 87 9.57 -19.40 2.50
C ALA A 87 8.56 -18.36 2.99
N MET A 88 7.70 -18.77 3.93
CA MET A 88 6.78 -17.86 4.63
C MET A 88 7.53 -16.68 5.24
N LYS A 89 6.98 -15.48 5.09
CA LYS A 89 7.44 -14.26 5.77
C LYS A 89 6.40 -13.81 6.78
N ILE A 90 6.88 -13.47 7.97
CA ILE A 90 6.08 -12.86 9.03
C ILE A 90 6.66 -11.46 9.22
N PHE A 91 5.83 -10.45 9.00
CA PHE A 91 6.14 -9.05 9.26
C PHE A 91 5.46 -8.65 10.56
N ILE A 92 6.24 -8.28 11.57
CA ILE A 92 5.73 -7.92 12.89
C ILE A 92 6.03 -6.45 13.14
N GLY A 93 5.01 -5.59 13.17
CA GLY A 93 5.23 -4.19 13.48
C GLY A 93 6.29 -3.53 12.58
N SER A 94 7.16 -2.73 13.17
CA SER A 94 8.02 -1.69 12.58
C SER A 94 9.02 -2.03 11.47
N GLU A 95 8.91 -3.20 10.84
CA GLU A 95 9.65 -3.56 9.63
C GLU A 95 9.10 -2.83 8.38
N ASN A 96 7.92 -2.19 8.48
CA ASN A 96 7.37 -1.23 7.50
C ASN A 96 6.46 -0.18 8.19
N LYS A 97 6.30 1.02 7.61
CA LYS A 97 5.57 2.15 8.25
C LYS A 97 4.09 1.85 8.51
N LEU A 98 3.39 1.18 7.59
CA LEU A 98 2.02 0.66 7.74
C LEU A 98 1.81 -0.03 9.09
N PHE A 99 2.74 -0.90 9.49
CA PHE A 99 2.62 -1.69 10.72
C PHE A 99 3.04 -0.94 11.99
N SER A 100 3.89 0.08 11.83
CA SER A 100 4.37 0.93 12.92
C SER A 100 3.27 1.86 13.43
N LEU A 101 2.49 2.42 12.51
CA LEU A 101 1.43 3.38 12.81
C LEU A 101 0.09 2.70 13.16
N SER A 102 -0.18 1.51 12.60
CA SER A 102 -1.45 0.80 12.81
C SER A 102 -1.43 -0.27 13.91
N GLY A 103 -0.27 -0.58 14.50
CA GLY A 103 -0.15 -1.67 15.48
C GLY A 103 -0.56 -3.02 14.91
N SER A 104 -0.20 -3.29 13.64
CA SER A 104 -0.57 -4.50 12.91
C SER A 104 0.62 -5.40 12.58
N SER A 105 0.34 -6.66 12.26
CA SER A 105 1.26 -7.69 11.77
C SER A 105 0.68 -8.36 10.54
N VAL A 106 1.56 -8.85 9.66
CA VAL A 106 1.18 -9.58 8.45
C VAL A 106 1.92 -10.89 8.36
N ILE A 107 1.18 -11.96 8.13
CA ILE A 107 1.73 -13.29 7.84
C ILE A 107 1.44 -13.58 6.38
N ALA A 108 2.47 -13.86 5.58
CA ALA A 108 2.35 -14.09 4.14
C ALA A 108 3.11 -15.35 3.73
N ALA A 109 2.46 -16.22 2.96
CA ALA A 109 3.03 -17.45 2.41
C ALA A 109 2.88 -17.48 0.88
N PRO A 110 3.96 -17.70 0.12
CA PRO A 110 3.88 -17.88 -1.32
C PRO A 110 3.27 -19.26 -1.67
N TYR A 111 2.54 -19.33 -2.77
CA TYR A 111 2.08 -20.60 -3.37
C TYR A 111 2.66 -20.77 -4.77
N HIS A 112 2.82 -22.03 -5.18
CA HIS A 112 3.61 -22.41 -6.35
C HIS A 112 2.77 -23.20 -7.37
N ASP A 113 3.16 -23.14 -8.64
CA ASP A 113 2.64 -24.03 -9.70
C ASP A 113 3.36 -25.40 -9.66
N GLY A 114 2.94 -26.32 -10.53
CA GLY A 114 3.54 -27.65 -10.67
C GLY A 114 5.01 -27.62 -11.10
N GLU A 115 5.50 -26.51 -11.64
CA GLU A 115 6.90 -26.29 -12.00
C GLU A 115 7.72 -25.68 -10.85
N GLY A 116 7.11 -25.43 -9.69
CA GLY A 116 7.76 -24.86 -8.51
C GLY A 116 7.97 -23.34 -8.57
N ARG A 117 7.33 -22.64 -9.51
CA ARG A 117 7.41 -21.17 -9.62
C ARG A 117 6.38 -20.52 -8.70
N VAL A 118 6.76 -19.42 -8.06
CA VAL A 118 5.82 -18.64 -7.22
C VAL A 118 4.77 -17.97 -8.11
N VAL A 119 3.52 -18.42 -8.00
CA VAL A 119 2.37 -17.88 -8.76
C VAL A 119 1.72 -16.71 -8.02
N GLY A 120 1.76 -16.75 -6.68
CA GLY A 120 1.20 -15.68 -5.86
C GLY A 120 1.49 -15.86 -4.38
N VAL A 121 0.85 -15.02 -3.56
CA VAL A 121 1.01 -14.97 -2.11
C VAL A 121 -0.36 -14.91 -1.47
N VAL A 122 -0.56 -15.68 -0.40
CA VAL A 122 -1.72 -15.60 0.49
C VAL A 122 -1.25 -15.13 1.86
N GLY A 123 -2.07 -14.33 2.56
CA GLY A 123 -1.68 -13.82 3.86
C GLY A 123 -2.83 -13.31 4.71
N VAL A 124 -2.54 -13.12 5.99
CA VAL A 124 -3.46 -12.59 7.00
C VAL A 124 -2.88 -11.32 7.61
N ILE A 125 -3.73 -10.31 7.76
CA ILE A 125 -3.41 -9.06 8.45
C ILE A 125 -4.15 -9.07 9.80
N GLY A 126 -3.46 -8.73 10.88
CA GLY A 126 -4.06 -8.65 12.21
C GLY A 126 -3.29 -7.71 13.15
N PRO A 127 -3.73 -7.54 14.41
CA PRO A 127 -3.01 -6.73 15.39
C PRO A 127 -1.65 -7.34 15.73
N THR A 128 -0.71 -6.54 16.26
CA THR A 128 0.66 -6.99 16.59
C THR A 128 0.68 -8.23 17.50
N ARG A 129 -0.29 -8.32 18.42
CA ARG A 129 -0.52 -9.47 19.31
C ARG A 129 -1.55 -10.43 18.71
N LEU A 130 -1.13 -11.23 17.75
CA LEU A 130 -1.92 -12.30 17.14
C LEU A 130 -1.62 -13.65 17.80
N ASN A 131 -2.54 -14.61 17.76
CA ASN A 131 -2.23 -16.01 18.07
C ASN A 131 -1.47 -16.65 16.88
N TYR A 132 -0.16 -16.40 16.80
CA TYR A 132 0.69 -16.90 15.72
C TYR A 132 0.67 -18.42 15.63
N ALA A 133 0.59 -19.13 16.77
CA ALA A 133 0.52 -20.59 16.80
C ALA A 133 -0.70 -21.14 16.05
N ARG A 134 -1.81 -20.37 16.00
CA ARG A 134 -3.00 -20.74 15.22
C ARG A 134 -2.97 -20.22 13.80
N VAL A 135 -2.52 -18.98 13.58
CA VAL A 135 -2.64 -18.34 12.26
C VAL A 135 -1.57 -18.82 11.27
N VAL A 136 -0.33 -19.03 11.73
CA VAL A 136 0.76 -19.50 10.87
C VAL A 136 0.41 -20.83 10.17
N PRO A 137 -0.02 -21.89 10.87
CA PRO A 137 -0.40 -23.15 10.22
C PRO A 137 -1.59 -23.01 9.26
N MET A 138 -2.56 -22.15 9.56
CA MET A 138 -3.71 -21.93 8.67
C MET A 138 -3.27 -21.28 7.35
N VAL A 139 -2.40 -20.27 7.41
CA VAL A 139 -1.88 -19.60 6.21
C VAL A 139 -1.01 -20.55 5.39
N ASP A 140 -0.15 -21.33 6.05
CA ASP A 140 0.69 -22.32 5.38
C ASP A 140 -0.14 -23.39 4.66
N PHE A 141 -1.12 -23.98 5.36
CA PHE A 141 -2.02 -24.95 4.77
C PHE A 141 -2.79 -24.37 3.58
N THR A 142 -3.24 -23.12 3.68
CA THR A 142 -3.95 -22.44 2.58
C THR A 142 -3.04 -22.26 1.38
N ALA A 143 -1.79 -21.86 1.58
CA ALA A 143 -0.80 -21.72 0.49
C ALA A 143 -0.50 -23.07 -0.18
N GLN A 144 -0.38 -24.14 0.60
CA GLN A 144 -0.19 -25.50 0.07
C GLN A 144 -1.41 -26.00 -0.69
N ALA A 145 -2.62 -25.76 -0.18
CA ALA A 145 -3.87 -26.12 -0.84
C ALA A 145 -4.02 -25.39 -2.18
N LEU A 146 -3.74 -24.07 -2.19
CA LEU A 146 -3.69 -23.29 -3.42
C LEU A 146 -2.64 -23.86 -4.38
N SER A 147 -1.42 -24.14 -3.92
CA SER A 147 -0.36 -24.72 -4.76
C SER A 147 -0.82 -26.00 -5.45
N LYS A 148 -1.58 -26.87 -4.77
CA LYS A 148 -2.14 -28.10 -5.36
C LYS A 148 -3.26 -27.85 -6.37
N LEU A 149 -4.01 -26.75 -6.23
CA LEU A 149 -5.07 -26.39 -7.17
C LEU A 149 -4.53 -25.75 -8.44
N VAL A 150 -3.41 -25.03 -8.34
CA VAL A 150 -2.74 -24.39 -9.50
C VAL A 150 -1.57 -25.21 -10.04
N ALA A 151 -1.38 -26.44 -9.53
CA ALA A 151 -0.36 -27.38 -9.96
C ALA A 151 -0.64 -27.98 -11.33
#